data_AF-A0A7S0S3W5-F1
#
_entry.id   AF-A0A7S0S3W5-F1
#
_cell.length_a   1.000
_cell.length_b   1.000
_cell.length_c   1.000
_cell.angle_alpha   90.00
_cell.angle_beta   90.00
_cell.angle_gamma   90.00
#
_symmetry.space_group_name_H-M   'P 1'
#
loop_
_entity.id
_entity.type
_entity.pdbx_description
1 polymer ?
#
loop_
_entity_poly.entity_id
_entity_poly.type
_entity_poly.pdbx_seq_one_letter_code
_entity_poly.pdbx_strand_id
1 'polypeptide(L)'
;ILTYLLLSTCIYGALEVLHRAGLWRHKQYLPCVLDDEGLWSIGIFKGPSPFSMQPLEKWPQAAGSSDNRPASNPVFTCAQMTDSPATFVADPFLWPGPVAPGDVPGPGQAPRPLYLFFETKSLRNMQGDIGAAVSVDGGRSFQP
;
A
#
# COMPACT_ATOMS: atom_id res chain seq x y z
N ILE A 1 11.60 -4.04 -55.03
CA ILE A 1 12.63 -4.55 -54.08
C ILE A 1 13.43 -3.38 -53.48
N LEU A 2 14.08 -2.55 -54.29
CA LEU A 2 14.89 -1.42 -53.81
C LEU A 2 14.11 -0.41 -52.95
N THR A 3 12.88 -0.07 -53.36
CA THR A 3 11.96 0.79 -52.59
C THR A 3 11.58 0.20 -51.23
N TYR A 4 11.38 -1.11 -51.15
CA TYR A 4 11.05 -1.79 -49.89
C TYR A 4 12.26 -1.85 -48.95
N LEU A 5 13.46 -2.06 -49.50
CA LEU A 5 14.69 -2.04 -48.73
C LEU A 5 14.96 -0.65 -48.14
N LEU A 6 14.80 0.41 -48.96
CA LEU A 6 14.96 1.79 -48.50
C LEU A 6 13.95 2.17 -47.42
N LEU A 7 12.67 1.82 -47.61
CA LEU A 7 11.62 2.09 -46.62
C LEU A 7 11.91 1.36 -45.30
N SER A 8 12.34 0.10 -45.38
CA SER A 8 12.70 -0.68 -44.19
C SER A 8 13.88 -0.06 -43.46
N THR A 9 14.96 0.32 -44.16
CA THR A 9 16.12 0.97 -43.52
C THR A 9 15.75 2.30 -42.85
N CYS A 10 14.84 3.08 -43.45
CA CYS A 10 14.36 4.32 -42.83
C CYS A 10 13.57 4.05 -41.55
N ILE A 11 12.71 3.02 -41.53
CA ILE A 11 11.93 2.65 -40.35
C ILE A 11 12.87 2.17 -39.22
N TYR A 12 13.81 1.28 -39.51
CA TYR A 12 14.77 0.80 -38.50
C TYR A 12 15.69 1.91 -38.00
N GLY A 13 16.16 2.79 -38.90
CA GLY A 13 16.95 3.96 -38.52
C GLY A 13 16.18 4.91 -37.61
N ALA A 14 14.90 5.18 -37.92
CA ALA A 14 14.05 6.02 -37.08
C ALA A 14 13.78 5.37 -35.72
N LEU A 15 13.50 4.06 -35.67
CA LEU A 15 13.28 3.33 -34.41
C LEU A 15 14.55 3.33 -33.54
N GLU A 16 15.74 3.11 -34.11
CA GLU A 16 17.02 3.19 -33.40
C GLU A 16 17.30 4.61 -32.86
N VAL A 17 17.04 5.65 -33.65
CA VAL A 17 17.18 7.05 -33.20
C VAL A 17 16.22 7.33 -32.05
N LEU A 18 14.95 6.91 -32.14
CA LEU A 18 13.97 7.08 -31.06
C LEU A 18 14.39 6.30 -29.80
N HIS A 19 14.89 5.07 -29.96
CA HIS A 19 15.38 4.23 -28.86
C HIS A 19 16.58 4.88 -28.15
N ARG A 20 17.58 5.32 -28.92
CA ARG A 20 18.80 5.99 -28.39
C ARG A 20 18.53 7.37 -27.81
N ALA A 21 17.57 8.11 -28.38
CA ALA A 21 17.11 9.38 -27.82
C ALA A 21 16.39 9.22 -26.47
N GLY A 22 16.17 7.99 -26.00
CA GLY A 22 15.50 7.73 -24.74
C GLY A 22 14.03 8.15 -24.75
N LEU A 23 13.44 8.35 -25.94
CA LEU A 23 11.99 8.56 -26.09
C LEU A 23 11.20 7.30 -25.74
N TRP A 24 11.89 6.16 -25.61
CA TRP A 24 11.40 4.90 -25.01
C TRP A 24 11.93 4.67 -23.59
N ARG A 25 12.44 5.70 -22.89
CA ARG A 25 12.71 5.55 -21.45
C ARG A 25 11.38 5.22 -20.79
N HIS A 26 11.32 4.09 -20.09
CA HIS A 26 10.25 3.83 -19.15
C HIS A 26 10.08 5.06 -18.27
N LYS A 27 8.88 5.61 -18.25
CA LYS A 27 8.52 6.68 -17.33
C LYS A 27 8.81 6.13 -15.94
N GLN A 28 9.85 6.64 -15.28
CA GLN A 28 10.13 6.24 -13.91
C GLN A 28 9.05 6.88 -13.04
N TYR A 29 8.09 6.06 -12.66
CA TYR A 29 7.13 6.45 -11.65
C TYR A 29 7.82 6.38 -10.29
N LEU A 30 7.65 7.43 -9.51
CA LEU A 30 8.11 7.46 -8.13
C LEU A 30 6.95 7.01 -7.22
N PRO A 31 7.23 6.25 -6.14
CA PRO A 31 6.19 5.86 -5.19
C PRO A 31 5.55 7.09 -4.57
N CYS A 32 4.27 6.98 -4.21
CA CYS A 32 3.53 8.06 -3.53
C CYS A 32 3.52 9.40 -4.28
N VAL A 33 3.62 9.38 -5.61
CA VAL A 33 3.43 10.57 -6.42
C VAL A 33 1.97 10.72 -6.78
N LEU A 34 1.50 11.97 -6.73
CA LEU A 34 0.16 12.36 -7.14
C LEU A 34 -0.10 11.89 -8.58
N ASP A 35 -1.02 10.95 -8.72
CA ASP A 35 -1.66 10.62 -9.99
C ASP A 35 -3.07 11.25 -10.04
N ASP A 36 -3.86 10.85 -11.02
CA ASP A 36 -5.25 11.28 -11.20
C ASP A 36 -6.23 10.67 -10.17
N GLU A 37 -5.74 9.81 -9.27
CA GLU A 37 -6.55 9.13 -8.26
C GLU A 37 -6.32 9.73 -6.86
N GLY A 38 -5.14 10.28 -6.57
CA GLY A 38 -4.88 11.09 -5.38
C GLY A 38 -3.99 10.41 -4.32
N LEU A 39 -3.59 11.18 -3.31
CA LEU A 39 -2.74 10.68 -2.21
C LEU A 39 -3.59 10.16 -1.06
N TRP A 40 -4.06 8.92 -1.19
CA TRP A 40 -4.84 8.24 -0.16
C TRP A 40 -3.96 7.59 0.91
N SER A 41 -4.53 7.45 2.10
CA SER A 41 -3.89 6.78 3.23
C SER A 41 -4.94 6.12 4.12
N ILE A 42 -4.52 5.12 4.89
CA ILE A 42 -5.42 4.30 5.70
C ILE A 42 -5.23 4.64 7.17
N GLY A 43 -6.33 4.93 7.84
CA GLY A 43 -6.39 5.16 9.29
C GLY A 43 -7.26 4.13 10.00
N ILE A 44 -7.04 3.97 11.31
CA ILE A 44 -7.84 3.14 12.20
C ILE A 44 -8.60 4.02 13.19
N PHE A 45 -9.87 3.67 13.36
CA PHE A 45 -10.76 4.22 14.37
C PHE A 45 -11.29 3.06 15.22
N LYS A 46 -11.41 3.29 16.52
CA LYS A 46 -11.84 2.28 17.49
C LYS A 46 -12.98 2.80 18.33
N GLY A 47 -13.93 1.94 18.66
CA GLY A 47 -15.11 2.31 19.42
C GLY A 47 -15.99 1.10 19.72
N PRO A 48 -16.92 1.23 20.66
CA PRO A 48 -17.93 0.20 20.92
C PRO A 48 -18.90 0.03 19.75
N SER A 49 -19.02 1.02 18.85
CA SER A 49 -19.88 0.96 17.67
C SER A 49 -19.34 1.85 16.54
N PRO A 50 -19.79 1.64 15.29
CA PRO A 50 -19.47 2.53 14.16
C PRO A 50 -19.89 4.00 14.36
N PHE A 51 -20.86 4.25 15.25
CA PHE A 51 -21.36 5.60 15.57
C PHE A 51 -20.64 6.25 16.75
N SER A 52 -19.73 5.53 17.42
CA SER A 52 -19.03 6.00 18.62
C SER A 52 -17.54 5.67 18.55
N MET A 53 -16.95 5.87 17.38
CA MET A 53 -15.53 5.66 17.17
C MET A 53 -14.69 6.87 17.58
N GLN A 54 -13.49 6.61 18.05
CA GLN A 54 -12.45 7.58 18.30
C GLN A 54 -11.21 7.24 17.46
N PRO A 55 -10.42 8.25 17.10
CA PRO A 55 -9.16 8.03 16.41
C PRO A 55 -8.20 7.20 17.29
N LEU A 56 -7.34 6.40 16.66
CA LEU A 56 -6.45 5.44 17.33
C LEU A 56 -5.55 6.08 18.41
N GLU A 57 -5.18 7.34 18.23
CA GLU A 57 -4.41 8.19 19.13
C GLU A 57 -5.02 8.28 20.53
N LYS A 58 -6.35 8.17 20.63
CA LYS A 58 -7.08 8.18 21.91
C LYS A 58 -7.18 6.80 22.55
N TRP A 59 -6.73 5.76 21.87
CA TRP A 59 -6.81 4.38 22.36
C TRP A 59 -5.52 4.00 23.08
N PRO A 60 -5.60 3.61 24.36
CA PRO A 60 -4.42 3.26 25.14
C PRO A 60 -3.70 2.05 24.54
N GLN A 61 -2.37 2.05 24.70
CA GLN A 61 -1.53 0.94 24.27
C GLN A 61 -1.79 -0.30 25.12
N ALA A 62 -1.80 -1.48 24.50
CA ALA A 62 -1.87 -2.74 25.23
C ALA A 62 -0.59 -2.93 26.06
N ALA A 63 -0.74 -3.43 27.29
CA ALA A 63 0.39 -3.72 28.16
C ALA A 63 1.32 -4.76 27.50
N GLY A 64 2.64 -4.52 27.52
CA GLY A 64 3.64 -5.42 26.94
C GLY A 64 4.00 -5.20 25.47
N SER A 65 3.46 -4.16 24.82
CA SER A 65 3.91 -3.76 23.48
C SER A 65 5.33 -3.16 23.55
N SER A 66 6.24 -3.67 22.71
CA SER A 66 7.65 -3.22 22.64
C SER A 66 7.85 -1.94 21.84
N ASP A 67 6.81 -1.44 21.14
CA ASP A 67 6.89 -0.22 20.33
C ASP A 67 6.38 0.98 21.14
N ASN A 68 7.29 1.77 21.68
CA ASN A 68 6.96 2.99 22.44
C ASN A 68 6.51 4.17 21.56
N ARG A 69 6.38 4.00 20.24
CA ARG A 69 5.90 5.09 19.37
C ARG A 69 4.41 5.37 19.63
N PRO A 70 4.03 6.65 19.73
CA PRO A 70 2.63 7.03 19.72
C PRO A 70 1.99 6.52 18.44
N ALA A 71 0.85 5.84 18.56
CA ALA A 71 0.05 5.53 17.38
C ALA A 71 -0.47 6.84 16.80
N SER A 72 -0.41 6.94 15.48
CA SER A 72 -0.95 8.07 14.73
C SER A 72 -1.56 7.52 13.44
N ASN A 73 -2.72 8.05 13.08
CA ASN A 73 -3.19 7.96 11.72
C ASN A 73 -2.38 8.92 10.82
N PRO A 74 -2.17 8.58 9.53
CA PRO A 74 -2.47 7.28 8.94
C PRO A 74 -1.54 6.17 9.44
N VAL A 75 -2.07 4.96 9.62
CA VAL A 75 -1.30 3.78 10.06
C VAL A 75 -0.67 3.03 8.88
N PHE A 76 -1.18 3.28 7.67
CA PHE A 76 -0.66 2.67 6.46
C PHE A 76 -0.72 3.63 5.27
N THR A 77 0.38 3.68 4.51
CA THR A 77 0.59 4.57 3.36
C THR A 77 1.34 3.83 2.26
N CYS A 78 1.28 4.34 1.03
CA CYS A 78 2.08 3.82 -0.09
C CYS A 78 3.60 3.81 0.18
N ALA A 79 4.09 4.60 1.12
CA ALA A 79 5.52 4.65 1.46
C ALA A 79 5.98 3.39 2.19
N GLN A 80 5.05 2.63 2.76
CA GLN A 80 5.33 1.35 3.41
C GLN A 80 5.40 0.18 2.42
N MET A 81 4.92 0.35 1.18
CA MET A 81 4.97 -0.66 0.13
C MET A 81 6.39 -0.77 -0.46
N THR A 82 7.14 -1.80 -0.06
CA THR A 82 8.54 -1.99 -0.49
C THR A 82 8.73 -3.07 -1.55
N ASP A 83 7.85 -4.07 -1.57
CA ASP A 83 7.87 -5.22 -2.48
C ASP A 83 7.18 -4.92 -3.82
N SER A 84 6.09 -4.14 -3.78
CA SER A 84 5.38 -3.62 -4.96
C SER A 84 5.16 -2.11 -4.79
N PRO A 85 6.12 -1.27 -5.23
CA PRO A 85 5.97 0.18 -5.14
C PRO A 85 4.69 0.66 -5.83
N ALA A 86 3.99 1.59 -5.20
CA ALA A 86 2.66 2.04 -5.62
C ALA A 86 2.49 3.57 -5.58
N THR A 87 1.51 4.09 -6.34
CA THR A 87 1.12 5.52 -6.26
C THR A 87 0.25 5.81 -5.04
N PHE A 88 -0.64 4.90 -4.63
CA PHE A 88 -1.51 5.08 -3.46
C PHE A 88 -1.85 3.74 -2.76
N VAL A 89 -2.52 3.87 -1.61
CA VAL A 89 -3.26 2.80 -0.92
C VAL A 89 -4.65 3.29 -0.53
N ALA A 90 -5.71 2.52 -0.77
CA ALA A 90 -7.09 2.93 -0.56
C ALA A 90 -8.01 1.75 -0.18
N ASP A 91 -9.29 2.06 0.05
CA ASP A 91 -10.40 1.10 0.21
C ASP A 91 -10.10 -0.11 1.11
N PRO A 92 -9.83 0.11 2.40
CA PRO A 92 -9.39 -0.93 3.30
C PRO A 92 -10.49 -1.93 3.67
N PHE A 93 -10.16 -3.22 3.66
CA PHE A 93 -10.90 -4.30 4.29
C PHE A 93 -10.11 -4.82 5.48
N LEU A 94 -10.65 -4.69 6.69
CA LEU A 94 -9.99 -5.17 7.91
C LEU A 94 -10.61 -6.49 8.36
N TRP A 95 -9.78 -7.53 8.48
CA TRP A 95 -10.18 -8.84 8.97
C TRP A 95 -9.49 -9.16 10.31
N PRO A 96 -10.27 -9.47 11.36
CA PRO A 96 -9.68 -9.87 12.63
C PRO A 96 -9.26 -11.35 12.57
N GLY A 97 -7.95 -11.61 12.68
CA GLY A 97 -7.33 -12.94 12.60
C GLY A 97 -7.68 -13.89 13.73
N PRO A 98 -7.45 -15.20 13.62
CA PRO A 98 -7.92 -16.19 14.60
C PRO A 98 -7.45 -15.88 16.03
N VAL A 99 -8.30 -16.21 17.01
CA VAL A 99 -7.96 -16.16 18.43
C VAL A 99 -7.48 -17.55 18.84
N ALA A 100 -6.34 -17.65 19.54
CA ALA A 100 -5.84 -18.96 19.94
C ALA A 100 -6.83 -19.63 20.92
N PRO A 101 -6.97 -20.98 20.88
CA PRO A 101 -7.84 -21.67 21.81
C PRO A 101 -7.45 -21.38 23.28
N GLY A 102 -8.39 -20.84 24.06
CA GLY A 102 -8.15 -20.46 25.46
C GLY A 102 -7.86 -18.97 25.67
N ASP A 103 -7.56 -18.21 24.61
CA ASP A 103 -7.48 -16.75 24.69
C ASP A 103 -8.90 -16.17 24.59
N VAL A 104 -9.37 -15.55 25.67
CA VAL A 104 -10.58 -14.72 25.63
C VAL A 104 -10.11 -13.29 25.42
N PRO A 105 -10.42 -12.61 24.30
CA PRO A 105 -10.00 -11.23 24.11
C PRO A 105 -10.62 -10.36 25.21
N GLY A 106 -9.77 -9.86 26.11
CA GLY A 106 -10.17 -9.06 27.25
C GLY A 106 -9.12 -8.00 27.59
N PRO A 107 -9.43 -7.15 28.58
CA PRO A 107 -8.51 -6.09 29.01
C PRO A 107 -7.18 -6.69 29.49
N GLY A 108 -6.07 -6.31 28.85
CA GLY A 108 -4.72 -6.72 29.24
C GLY A 108 -4.15 -7.96 28.54
N GLN A 109 -4.89 -8.62 27.63
CA GLN A 109 -4.32 -9.66 26.76
C GLN A 109 -3.69 -9.08 25.49
N ALA A 110 -2.77 -9.86 24.90
CA ALA A 110 -2.15 -9.54 23.62
C ALA A 110 -3.24 -9.38 22.55
N PRO A 111 -3.16 -8.34 21.71
CA PRO A 111 -4.14 -8.13 20.65
C PRO A 111 -4.08 -9.28 19.63
N ARG A 112 -5.25 -9.74 19.16
CA ARG A 112 -5.32 -10.66 18.01
C ARG A 112 -4.71 -10.00 16.78
N PRO A 113 -4.11 -10.77 15.84
CA PRO A 113 -3.61 -10.20 14.60
C PRO A 113 -4.74 -9.58 13.80
N LEU A 114 -4.48 -8.45 13.17
CA LEU A 114 -5.38 -7.81 12.21
C LEU A 114 -4.77 -7.93 10.82
N TYR A 115 -5.56 -8.44 9.88
CA TYR A 115 -5.20 -8.49 8.46
C TYR A 115 -5.88 -7.32 7.76
N LEU A 116 -5.10 -6.48 7.11
CA LEU A 116 -5.57 -5.36 6.30
C LEU A 116 -5.39 -5.72 4.84
N PHE A 117 -6.47 -5.73 4.08
CA PHE A 117 -6.43 -5.77 2.62
C PHE A 117 -6.77 -4.39 2.09
N PHE A 118 -6.15 -3.96 1.01
CA PHE A 118 -6.32 -2.61 0.48
C PHE A 118 -6.11 -2.59 -1.02
N GLU A 119 -6.76 -1.64 -1.68
CA GLU A 119 -6.47 -1.32 -3.06
C GLU A 119 -5.13 -0.58 -3.16
N THR A 120 -4.36 -0.89 -4.19
CA THR A 120 -3.11 -0.20 -4.51
C THR A 120 -2.89 -0.16 -6.00
N LYS A 121 -2.20 0.86 -6.52
CA LYS A 121 -1.88 0.95 -7.96
C LYS A 121 -0.40 0.75 -8.19
N SER A 122 -0.05 -0.37 -8.79
CA SER A 122 1.35 -0.79 -8.97
C SER A 122 2.07 0.11 -9.98
N LEU A 123 3.28 0.53 -9.63
CA LEU A 123 4.16 1.25 -10.56
C LEU A 123 4.69 0.37 -11.70
N ARG A 124 4.51 -0.95 -11.63
CA ARG A 124 4.98 -1.89 -12.66
C ARG A 124 4.16 -1.79 -13.95
N ASN A 125 2.84 -1.71 -13.81
CA ASN A 125 1.89 -1.79 -14.92
C ASN A 125 0.84 -0.66 -14.88
N MET A 126 0.87 0.19 -13.85
CA MET A 126 -0.12 1.26 -13.60
C MET A 126 -1.56 0.73 -13.48
N GLN A 127 -1.73 -0.49 -12.95
CA GLN A 127 -3.03 -1.10 -12.71
C GLN A 127 -3.30 -1.24 -11.20
N GLY A 128 -4.59 -1.30 -10.87
CA GLY A 128 -5.04 -1.62 -9.51
C GLY A 128 -4.80 -3.09 -9.17
N ASP A 129 -4.26 -3.32 -7.99
CA ASP A 129 -4.00 -4.62 -7.36
C ASP A 129 -4.60 -4.61 -5.93
N ILE A 130 -4.70 -5.80 -5.32
CA ILE A 130 -5.04 -5.93 -3.89
C ILE A 130 -3.78 -6.27 -3.10
N GLY A 131 -3.41 -5.35 -2.21
CA GLY A 131 -2.36 -5.55 -1.22
C GLY A 131 -2.89 -6.18 0.05
N ALA A 132 -1.99 -6.76 0.84
CA ALA A 132 -2.27 -7.26 2.18
C ALA A 132 -1.19 -6.76 3.14
N ALA A 133 -1.55 -6.55 4.39
CA ALA A 133 -0.64 -6.21 5.47
C ALA A 133 -1.16 -6.76 6.80
N VAL A 134 -0.26 -7.02 7.74
CA VAL A 134 -0.59 -7.59 9.05
C VAL A 134 -0.18 -6.63 10.16
N SER A 135 -1.06 -6.50 11.14
CA SER A 135 -0.77 -5.86 12.42
C SER A 135 -0.81 -6.89 13.55
N VAL A 136 0.20 -6.85 14.40
CA VAL A 136 0.30 -7.65 15.64
C VAL A 136 0.25 -6.77 16.90
N ASP A 137 0.07 -5.47 16.73
CA ASP A 137 0.04 -4.46 17.81
C ASP A 137 -1.35 -3.82 17.97
N GLY A 138 -2.38 -4.51 17.48
CA GLY A 138 -3.76 -4.06 17.55
C GLY A 138 -4.08 -2.91 16.59
N GLY A 139 -3.39 -2.81 15.47
CA GLY A 139 -3.65 -1.86 14.39
C GLY A 139 -2.90 -0.54 14.52
N ARG A 140 -1.78 -0.50 15.26
CA ARG A 140 -0.91 0.69 15.37
C ARG A 140 0.10 0.76 14.24
N SER A 141 0.59 -0.39 13.80
CA SER A 141 1.42 -0.52 12.61
C SER A 141 0.97 -1.73 11.79
N PHE A 142 1.20 -1.63 10.48
CA PHE A 142 0.93 -2.69 9.52
C PHE A 142 2.18 -2.96 8.69
N GLN A 143 2.53 -4.23 8.56
CA GLN A 143 3.65 -4.71 7.72
C GLN A 143 3.04 -5.41 6.49
N PRO A 144 3.33 -4.93 5.27
CA PRO A 144 2.90 -5.61 4.05
C PRO A 144 3.53 -7.00 3.92
#